data_AF-A0A3C2DFQ9-F1
#
_entry.id   AF-A0A3C2DFQ9-F1
#
_cell.length_a   1.000
_cell.length_b   1.000
_cell.length_c   1.000
_cell.angle_alpha   90.00
_cell.angle_beta   90.00
_cell.angle_gamma   90.00
#
_symmetry.space_group_name_H-M   'P 1'
#
loop_
_entity.id
_entity.type
_entity.pdbx_description
1 polymer ?
#
loop_
_entity_poly.entity_id
_entity_poly.type
_entity_poly.pdbx_seq_one_letter_code
_entity_poly.pdbx_strand_id
1 'polypeptide(L)' 'DLDYEIDGVVVKVDDLSMQDRLGFTARAPRWAVAYKLPPEERTTRLL' A
#
# COMPACT_ATOMS: atom_id res chain seq x y z
N ASP A 1 -1.86 18.85 -6.77
CA ASP A 1 -1.49 17.66 -7.57
C ASP A 1 -0.04 17.32 -7.36
N LEU A 2 0.27 16.03 -7.36
CA LEU A 2 1.63 15.52 -7.29
C LEU A 2 2.21 15.47 -8.70
N ASP A 3 3.49 15.79 -8.86
CA ASP A 3 4.19 15.72 -10.15
C ASP A 3 4.51 14.28 -10.58
N TYR A 4 3.90 13.28 -9.93
CA TYR A 4 4.18 11.88 -10.12
C TYR A 4 2.93 11.02 -9.82
N GLU A 5 2.90 9.84 -10.43
CA GLU A 5 1.83 8.87 -10.27
C GLU A 5 1.94 8.12 -8.94
N ILE A 6 0.80 7.85 -8.30
CA ILE A 6 0.70 7.02 -7.11
C ILE A 6 -0.40 5.97 -7.30
N ASP A 7 -0.12 4.72 -6.95
CA ASP A 7 -1.10 3.62 -7.01
C ASP A 7 -1.91 3.47 -5.71
N GLY A 8 -1.66 4.31 -4.71
CA GLY A 8 -2.09 4.08 -3.34
C GLY A 8 -1.30 4.85 -2.30
N VAL A 9 -1.64 4.56 -1.04
CA VAL A 9 -0.93 5.06 0.14
C VAL A 9 -0.52 3.89 1.03
N VAL A 10 0.54 4.05 1.80
CA VAL A 10 0.95 3.06 2.79
C VAL A 10 0.72 3.63 4.18
N VAL A 11 -0.13 2.98 4.96
CA VAL A 11 -0.39 3.36 6.35
C VAL A 11 0.56 2.56 7.24
N LYS A 12 1.26 3.26 8.15
CA LYS A 12 2.26 2.69 9.06
C LYS A 12 1.95 3.11 10.49
N VAL A 13 2.16 2.22 11.46
CA VAL A 13 2.20 2.59 12.88
C VAL A 13 3.45 3.44 13.11
N ASP A 14 3.28 4.65 13.66
CA ASP A 14 4.37 5.62 13.82
C ASP A 14 5.40 5.19 14.89
N ASP A 15 4.92 4.61 16.00
CA ASP A 15 5.77 4.17 17.11
C ASP A 15 6.63 2.96 16.73
N LEU A 16 7.97 3.14 16.78
CA LEU A 16 8.94 2.10 16.42
C LEU A 16 8.91 0.89 17.38
N SER A 17 8.67 1.12 18.68
CA SER A 17 8.58 0.02 19.65
C SER A 17 7.37 -0.88 19.37
N MET A 18 6.28 -0.28 18.89
CA MET A 18 5.12 -1.02 18.43
C MET A 18 5.40 -1.78 17.13
N GLN A 19 6.20 -1.24 16.21
CA GLN A 19 6.60 -1.96 15.00
C GLN A 19 7.39 -3.23 15.36
N ASP A 20 8.37 -3.13 16.26
CA ASP A 20 9.16 -4.27 16.73
C ASP A 20 8.28 -5.33 17.39
N ARG A 21 7.38 -4.90 18.28
CA ARG A 21 6.46 -5.79 18.98
C ARG A 21 5.47 -6.49 18.04
N LEU A 22 4.97 -5.77 17.03
CA LEU A 22 4.05 -6.31 16.03
C LEU A 22 4.77 -7.25 15.06
N GLY A 23 6.02 -6.94 14.72
CA GLY A 23 6.88 -7.79 13.91
C GLY A 23 6.36 -8.03 12.49
N PHE A 24 6.75 -9.17 11.93
CA PHE A 24 6.53 -9.53 10.53
C PHE A 24 5.86 -10.89 10.40
N THR A 25 5.14 -11.08 9.30
CA THR A 25 4.80 -12.40 8.77
C THR A 25 5.88 -12.85 7.80
N ALA A 26 5.78 -14.07 7.27
CA ALA A 26 6.71 -14.56 6.22
C ALA A 26 6.71 -13.70 4.94
N ARG A 27 5.70 -12.84 4.73
CA ARG A 27 5.51 -12.07 3.49
C ARG A 27 5.50 -10.55 3.69
N ALA A 28 5.08 -10.05 4.85
CA ALA A 28 4.85 -8.62 5.07
C ALA A 28 4.89 -8.21 6.56
N PRO A 29 5.23 -6.94 6.88
CA PRO A 29 5.10 -6.39 8.23
C PRO A 29 3.64 -6.41 8.71
N ARG A 30 3.44 -6.59 10.02
CA ARG A 30 2.11 -6.52 10.64
C ARG A 30 1.68 -5.08 10.97
N TRP A 31 2.63 -4.15 11.03
CA TRP A 31 2.45 -2.76 11.42
C TRP A 31 2.25 -1.79 10.25
N ALA A 32 2.21 -2.29 9.01
CA ALA A 32 1.96 -1.48 7.83
C ALA A 32 1.04 -2.18 6.82
N VAL A 33 0.24 -1.40 6.11
CA VAL A 33 -0.65 -1.87 5.05
C VAL A 33 -0.61 -0.93 3.85
N ALA A 34 -0.53 -1.51 2.64
CA ALA A 34 -0.68 -0.78 1.40
C ALA A 34 -2.17 -0.66 1.04
N TYR A 35 -2.69 0.55 1.08
CA TYR A 35 -4.04 0.88 0.64
C TYR A 35 -3.99 1.38 -0.80
N LYS A 36 -4.34 0.50 -1.74
CA LYS A 36 -4.31 0.83 -3.17
C LYS A 36 -5.53 1.67 -3.58
N LEU A 37 -5.31 2.63 -4.47
CA LEU A 37 -6.40 3.34 -5.13
C LEU A 37 -7.17 2.39 -6.05
N PRO A 38 -8.46 2.65 -6.33
CA PRO A 38 -9.23 1.86 -7.26
C PRO A 38 -8.51 1.80 -8.62
N PRO A 39 -8.23 0.61 -9.15
CA PRO A 39 -7.56 0.50 -10.44
C PRO A 39 -8.53 0.96 -11.54
N GLU A 40 -8.05 1.81 -12.45
CA GLU A 40 -8.79 2.16 -13.66
C GLU A 40 -8.62 1.05 -14.71
N GLU A 41 -9.29 -0.08 -14.51
CA GLU A 41 -9.33 -1.14 -15.52
C GLU A 41 -10.51 -0.92 -16.49
N ARG A 42 -10.17 -0.87 -17.79
CA ARG A 42 -11.14 -0.77 -18.89
C ARG A 42 -10.78 -1.76 -19.97
N THR A 43 -11.66 -2.74 -20.20
CA THR A 43 -11.54 -3.65 -21.34
C THR A 43 -12.05 -2.93 -22.58
N THR A 44 -11.21 -2.78 -23.59
CA THR A 44 -11.60 -2.26 -24.91
C THR A 44 -11.46 -3.35 -25.98
N ARG A 45 -12.22 -3.22 -27.06
CA ARG A 45 -12.12 -4.08 -28.24
C ARG A 45 -11.30 -3.36 -29.29
N LEU A 46 -10.18 -3.96 -29.69
CA LEU A 46 -9.42 -3.50 -30.85
C LEU A 46 -10.21 -3.86 -32.13
N LEU A 47 -10.40 -2.89 -33.02
CA LEU A 47 -11.07 -3.07 -34.32
C LEU A 47 -10.06 -3.48 -35.40
#